data_AF-A0AAQ3US86-F1
#
_entry.id   AF-A0AAQ3US86-F1
#
_cell.length_a   1.000
_cell.length_b   1.000
_cell.length_c   1.000
_cell.angle_alpha   90.00
_cell.angle_beta   90.00
_cell.angle_gamma   90.00
#
_symmetry.space_group_name_H-M   'P 1'
#
loop_
_entity.id
_entity.type
_entity.pdbx_description
1 polymer ?
#
loop_
_entity_poly.entity_id
_entity_poly.type
_entity_poly.pdbx_seq_one_letter_code
_entity_poly.pdbx_strand_id
1 'polypeptide(L)'
;MGGRMGARLVAAGSLSVAALSLTGNQTMLLYLHRRGQLHPSSSPESTRRRQWLAGWLLAGTPGGEPGSDADTEGGGGGEVRYPKPAAAAMASATNGFAGGGGGGKRVGPLRVQYYIVMGAVAAAVLLATLRYMPGGPGPAASAARSRPARTPVPTPVGTARAEVASAADEEEEERRRKREARLVLFNFGDSNSDTGGVAAVMGIRIAPPEGRAYFHHPTGRLSDGRVVLDFICESLGTHHLSPFMKPLGSNFTNGVNFAIAGSTATPGTTTFSLDVQVDQFIFFKERCNDTIQRGESAPVDERGFQNALYTMDIGHNDINGVLHLPYDEMLRKLPPVIAEIKKAIERLHKSGARKFWIHGTGALGCMPQKLAMPRDDDSDLDEHGCLSTINNVCKKFNTLLSEALDELRLTLKKSTIVFVDMFAIKYDLVANHKKYGIEKPLMTCCGHGGPPYNYDPKESCMTSDKYLCKLGEKFISWDGVHFTDAANGIVASKVLSGEYNIPRVKLASLMNTAKSDD
;
A
#
# COMPACT_ATOMS: atom_id res chain seq x y z
N MET A 1 35.26 40.07 38.81
CA MET A 1 35.60 39.05 39.82
C MET A 1 35.68 37.70 39.12
N GLY A 2 36.86 37.09 39.12
CA GLY A 2 37.10 35.80 38.50
C GLY A 2 36.50 34.63 39.28
N GLY A 3 36.31 33.51 38.60
CA GLY A 3 35.95 32.24 39.20
C GLY A 3 36.04 31.12 38.16
N ARG A 4 37.17 30.40 38.16
CA ARG A 4 37.35 29.12 37.46
C ARG A 4 36.41 28.06 38.09
N MET A 5 35.83 27.19 37.27
CA MET A 5 35.40 25.86 37.70
C MET A 5 35.99 24.82 36.74
N GLY A 6 36.82 23.93 37.29
CA GLY A 6 37.55 22.91 36.55
C GLY A 6 36.72 21.65 36.31
N ALA A 7 37.01 20.97 35.20
CA ALA A 7 36.55 19.61 34.94
C ALA A 7 37.46 18.61 35.66
N ARG A 8 36.90 17.69 36.44
CA ARG A 8 37.58 16.46 36.88
C ARG A 8 37.22 15.35 35.90
N LEU A 9 38.23 14.83 35.20
CA LEU A 9 38.16 13.55 34.50
C LEU A 9 38.44 12.45 35.54
N VAL A 10 37.53 11.49 35.70
CA VAL A 10 37.84 10.21 36.34
C VAL A 10 37.82 9.16 35.24
N ALA A 11 38.98 8.54 35.00
CA ALA A 11 39.15 7.47 34.04
C ALA A 11 38.88 6.12 34.73
N ALA A 12 37.90 5.37 34.22
CA ALA A 12 37.82 3.92 34.40
C ALA A 12 37.06 3.30 33.21
N GLY A 13 37.77 2.51 32.41
CA GLY A 13 37.26 1.39 31.59
C GLY A 13 36.07 1.62 30.65
N SER A 14 36.37 1.96 29.39
CA SER A 14 35.69 1.48 28.18
C SER A 14 34.15 1.59 28.08
N LEU A 15 33.60 2.82 28.13
CA LEU A 15 32.39 3.25 27.42
C LEU A 15 32.20 4.76 27.64
N SER A 16 32.38 5.59 26.62
CA SER A 16 32.03 7.01 26.71
C SER A 16 30.58 7.23 26.29
N VAL A 17 29.71 7.48 27.26
CA VAL A 17 28.35 8.01 27.06
C VAL A 17 28.40 9.51 27.33
N ALA A 18 27.99 10.34 26.36
CA ALA A 18 27.73 11.76 26.60
C ALA A 18 26.23 11.95 26.86
N ALA A 19 25.85 12.26 28.09
CA ALA A 19 24.50 12.69 28.45
C ALA A 19 24.49 14.21 28.63
N LEU A 20 23.66 14.92 27.85
CA LEU A 20 23.30 16.30 28.17
C LEU A 20 22.01 16.28 29.01
N SER A 21 22.08 16.83 30.22
CA SER A 21 20.89 17.06 31.07
C SER A 21 20.35 18.46 30.78
N LEU A 22 19.11 18.53 30.29
CA LEU A 22 18.28 19.73 30.34
C LEU A 22 17.01 19.37 31.10
N THR A 23 16.68 20.18 32.10
CA THR A 23 15.51 20.02 32.96
C THR A 23 14.22 20.06 32.14
N GLY A 24 13.45 18.97 32.17
CA GLY A 24 12.14 18.84 31.51
C GLY A 24 12.05 17.52 30.73
N ASN A 25 11.19 16.61 31.17
CA ASN A 25 11.05 15.22 30.70
C ASN A 25 11.15 15.02 29.18
N GLN A 26 12.33 14.57 28.70
CA GLN A 26 12.53 13.60 27.61
C GLN A 26 14.04 13.32 27.45
N THR A 27 14.44 12.05 27.51
CA THR A 27 15.82 11.60 27.24
C THR A 27 15.86 10.86 25.92
N MET A 28 16.71 11.30 24.98
CA MET A 28 16.93 10.65 23.69
C MET A 28 18.28 9.94 23.69
N LEU A 29 18.30 8.62 23.49
CA LEU A 29 19.51 7.78 23.40
C LEU A 29 19.79 7.44 21.93
N LEU A 30 20.96 7.85 21.43
CA LEU A 30 21.48 7.48 20.10
C LEU A 30 22.43 6.27 20.23
N TYR A 31 22.14 5.18 19.53
CA TYR A 31 23.05 4.03 19.40
C TYR A 31 23.70 4.01 18.01
N LEU A 32 25.03 4.02 17.97
CA LEU A 32 25.83 3.72 16.77
C LEU A 32 26.27 2.25 16.84
N HIS A 33 25.88 1.43 15.85
CA HIS A 33 26.30 0.03 15.77
C HIS A 33 27.45 -0.15 14.77
N ARG A 34 28.55 -0.75 15.23
CA ARG A 34 29.73 -1.11 14.42
C ARG A 34 29.64 -2.59 14.04
N ARG A 35 29.76 -2.93 12.75
CA ARG A 35 29.77 -4.32 12.24
C ARG A 35 31.04 -5.07 12.71
N GLY A 36 30.86 -6.30 13.19
CA GLY A 36 31.92 -7.31 13.37
C GLY A 36 31.38 -8.69 13.00
N GLN A 37 32.14 -9.45 12.22
CA GLN A 37 31.87 -10.84 11.80
C GLN A 37 31.96 -11.82 12.97
N LEU A 38 31.05 -12.80 13.08
CA LEU A 38 31.29 -14.08 13.78
C LEU A 38 30.45 -15.22 13.16
N HIS A 39 31.09 -16.39 13.02
CA HIS A 39 30.55 -17.69 12.60
C HIS A 39 29.75 -18.40 13.73
N PRO A 40 29.00 -19.49 13.45
CA PRO A 40 27.83 -19.87 14.24
C PRO A 40 28.15 -20.83 15.40
N SER A 41 27.45 -20.68 16.52
CA SER A 41 27.25 -21.76 17.49
C SER A 41 25.88 -21.70 18.17
N SER A 42 25.46 -22.91 18.54
CA SER A 42 24.20 -23.46 19.04
C SER A 42 23.50 -22.83 20.26
N SER A 43 22.15 -22.94 20.21
CA SER A 43 21.22 -23.29 21.33
C SER A 43 20.65 -22.16 22.23
N PRO A 44 19.42 -22.35 22.76
CA PRO A 44 18.38 -21.32 22.86
C PRO A 44 18.18 -20.79 24.28
N GLU A 45 17.83 -19.50 24.41
CA GLU A 45 16.95 -18.95 25.44
C GLU A 45 17.00 -17.40 25.41
N SER A 46 15.86 -16.76 25.09
CA SER A 46 15.40 -15.50 25.71
C SER A 46 14.18 -14.95 24.97
N THR A 47 13.07 -15.67 25.04
CA THR A 47 11.75 -15.14 24.70
C THR A 47 11.28 -14.25 25.85
N ARG A 48 11.58 -12.96 25.80
CA ARG A 48 10.84 -11.87 26.49
C ARG A 48 11.45 -10.53 26.10
N ARG A 49 10.94 -9.93 25.03
CA ARG A 49 10.82 -8.48 24.77
C ARG A 49 10.51 -8.28 23.28
N ARG A 50 9.27 -7.90 22.99
CA ARG A 50 8.79 -7.03 21.89
C ARG A 50 7.33 -7.36 21.57
N GLN A 51 6.42 -6.85 22.39
CA GLN A 51 5.05 -6.54 21.98
C GLN A 51 4.88 -5.06 22.22
N TRP A 52 5.05 -4.26 21.19
CA TRP A 52 4.53 -2.91 21.01
C TRP A 52 4.80 -2.54 19.55
N LEU A 53 3.80 -2.76 18.69
CA LEU A 53 3.57 -2.15 17.35
C LEU A 53 2.63 -3.05 16.51
N ALA A 54 1.45 -3.36 17.05
CA ALA A 54 0.34 -3.97 16.31
C ALA A 54 -0.90 -3.04 16.24
N GLY A 55 -0.75 -1.76 16.59
CA GLY A 55 -1.86 -0.82 16.74
C GLY A 55 -2.27 -0.04 15.48
N TRP A 56 -1.51 -0.13 14.37
CA TRP A 56 -1.77 0.70 13.18
C TRP A 56 -2.47 -0.03 12.03
N LEU A 57 -2.60 -1.35 12.10
CA LEU A 57 -3.36 -2.15 11.12
C LEU A 57 -4.81 -2.44 11.57
N LEU A 58 -5.21 -2.05 12.79
CA LEU A 58 -6.43 -2.58 13.43
C LEU A 58 -7.36 -1.59 14.15
N ALA A 59 -7.17 -0.27 14.14
CA ALA A 59 -8.15 0.61 14.80
C ALA A 59 -8.29 1.99 14.18
N GLY A 60 -9.50 2.28 13.69
CA GLY A 60 -9.98 3.63 13.43
C GLY A 60 -11.35 3.81 14.09
N THR A 61 -11.37 4.01 15.41
CA THR A 61 -12.45 4.66 16.18
C THR A 61 -11.94 5.06 17.57
N PRO A 62 -12.28 6.25 18.11
CA PRO A 62 -11.85 6.68 19.43
C PRO A 62 -12.70 6.03 20.54
N GLY A 63 -12.04 5.43 21.53
CA GLY A 63 -12.69 4.91 22.73
C GLY A 63 -13.06 6.04 23.70
N GLY A 64 -14.32 6.05 24.14
CA GLY A 64 -14.73 6.73 25.37
C GLY A 64 -14.39 5.87 26.58
N GLU A 65 -13.87 6.50 27.64
CA GLU A 65 -13.62 5.82 28.91
C GLU A 65 -14.92 5.59 29.70
N PRO A 66 -15.01 4.50 30.48
CA PRO A 66 -16.15 4.21 31.34
C PRO A 66 -16.06 4.97 32.68
N GLY A 67 -17.16 5.59 33.08
CA GLY A 67 -17.37 6.13 34.41
C GLY A 67 -17.68 5.01 35.42
N SER A 68 -17.10 5.14 36.60
CA SER A 68 -17.25 4.28 37.77
C SER A 68 -18.60 4.42 38.46
N ASP A 69 -19.20 3.29 38.82
CA ASP A 69 -20.33 3.19 39.75
C ASP A 69 -19.92 3.49 41.21
N ALA A 70 -20.78 4.21 41.91
CA ALA A 70 -20.96 4.13 43.37
C ALA A 70 -22.42 4.47 43.72
N ASP A 71 -23.02 3.61 44.53
CA ASP A 71 -24.41 3.57 45.00
C ASP A 71 -24.87 4.82 45.78
N THR A 72 -26.15 5.20 45.68
CA THR A 72 -27.13 5.17 46.80
C THR A 72 -28.55 5.58 46.39
N GLU A 73 -29.51 5.01 47.12
CA GLU A 73 -30.97 5.01 46.98
C GLU A 73 -31.68 6.38 47.08
N GLY A 74 -32.92 6.45 46.57
CA GLY A 74 -33.96 7.29 47.19
C GLY A 74 -34.98 7.97 46.27
N GLY A 75 -36.09 7.26 45.96
CA GLY A 75 -37.49 7.73 46.03
C GLY A 75 -38.00 8.99 45.31
N GLY A 76 -39.16 8.85 44.66
CA GLY A 76 -40.20 9.90 44.61
C GLY A 76 -40.47 10.52 43.24
N GLY A 77 -41.70 10.30 42.72
CA GLY A 77 -42.15 10.78 41.41
C GLY A 77 -42.50 12.26 41.30
N GLY A 78 -42.90 12.66 40.08
CA GLY A 78 -43.50 13.97 39.79
C GLY A 78 -43.37 14.37 38.32
N GLU A 79 -44.52 14.43 37.64
CA GLU A 79 -44.73 14.89 36.27
C GLU A 79 -44.40 16.38 36.02
N VAL A 80 -43.96 16.67 34.79
CA VAL A 80 -44.39 17.77 33.89
C VAL A 80 -44.04 19.23 34.26
N ARG A 81 -43.24 19.91 33.40
CA ARG A 81 -43.62 20.99 32.43
C ARG A 81 -42.43 21.91 32.08
N TYR A 82 -42.28 22.20 30.79
CA TYR A 82 -41.41 23.27 30.24
C TYR A 82 -41.88 24.67 30.65
N PRO A 83 -40.98 25.67 30.65
CA PRO A 83 -41.01 26.65 29.55
C PRO A 83 -39.63 27.18 29.07
N LYS A 84 -39.52 27.42 27.76
CA LYS A 84 -38.75 28.53 27.13
C LYS A 84 -39.68 29.77 27.12
N PRO A 85 -39.25 31.05 26.96
CA PRO A 85 -38.12 31.49 26.11
C PRO A 85 -37.34 32.74 26.61
N ALA A 86 -36.25 33.11 25.94
CA ALA A 86 -36.01 34.48 25.41
C ALA A 86 -34.59 34.60 24.82
N ALA A 87 -34.53 35.25 23.66
CA ALA A 87 -33.31 35.68 22.98
C ALA A 87 -32.85 37.05 23.51
N ALA A 88 -31.54 37.30 23.52
CA ALA A 88 -30.99 38.64 23.39
C ALA A 88 -29.54 38.58 22.86
N ALA A 89 -29.24 39.50 21.97
CA ALA A 89 -28.01 39.64 21.22
C ALA A 89 -26.99 40.57 21.93
N MET A 90 -25.82 40.66 21.28
CA MET A 90 -24.88 41.79 21.24
C MET A 90 -23.73 41.88 22.27
N ALA A 91 -22.53 41.88 21.67
CA ALA A 91 -21.45 42.86 21.81
C ALA A 91 -20.44 42.76 22.99
N SER A 92 -19.23 42.36 22.59
CA SER A 92 -17.90 42.90 22.92
C SER A 92 -17.84 44.21 23.73
N ALA A 93 -17.05 44.23 24.81
CA ALA A 93 -16.04 45.26 25.10
C ALA A 93 -15.15 44.91 26.32
N THR A 94 -13.86 44.68 26.04
CA THR A 94 -12.65 45.23 26.68
C THR A 94 -12.63 45.81 28.12
N ASN A 95 -11.56 45.39 28.82
CA ASN A 95 -10.59 46.14 29.68
C ASN A 95 -10.77 46.26 31.22
N GLY A 96 -9.65 45.99 31.93
CA GLY A 96 -9.26 46.62 33.22
C GLY A 96 -8.91 45.63 34.35
N PHE A 97 -7.74 44.99 34.41
CA PHE A 97 -6.45 45.39 35.03
C PHE A 97 -6.42 45.66 36.56
N ALA A 98 -5.72 44.79 37.31
CA ALA A 98 -4.76 45.03 38.41
C ALA A 98 -4.46 43.66 39.09
N GLY A 99 -3.25 43.22 39.44
CA GLY A 99 -1.87 43.72 39.36
C GLY A 99 -0.95 42.70 40.08
N GLY A 100 0.36 42.72 39.80
CA GLY A 100 1.39 41.97 40.56
C GLY A 100 2.45 41.31 39.67
N GLY A 101 3.66 41.90 39.62
CA GLY A 101 4.70 41.62 38.62
C GLY A 101 5.87 40.75 39.08
N GLY A 102 6.81 40.50 38.14
CA GLY A 102 8.16 40.00 38.44
C GLY A 102 8.81 39.10 37.39
N GLY A 103 9.73 39.65 36.58
CA GLY A 103 10.90 38.89 36.08
C GLY A 103 10.84 38.32 34.65
N GLY A 104 11.05 39.17 33.63
CA GLY A 104 11.20 38.73 32.24
C GLY A 104 12.54 38.03 31.96
N LYS A 105 12.48 36.78 31.48
CA LYS A 105 13.51 36.21 30.59
C LYS A 105 12.96 36.28 29.16
N ARG A 106 13.67 36.99 28.28
CA ARG A 106 13.33 37.03 26.83
C ARG A 106 13.46 35.62 26.26
N VAL A 107 12.34 34.97 25.96
CA VAL A 107 12.30 33.75 25.15
C VAL A 107 12.47 34.21 23.70
N GLY A 108 13.63 33.94 23.11
CA GLY A 108 13.81 34.12 21.66
C GLY A 108 12.82 33.23 20.90
N PRO A 109 12.34 33.63 19.71
CA PRO A 109 11.35 32.85 19.00
C PRO A 109 11.94 31.47 18.68
N LEU A 110 11.21 30.41 19.04
CA LEU A 110 11.56 28.98 18.87
C LEU A 110 12.16 28.64 17.48
N ARG A 111 11.85 29.45 16.46
CA ARG A 111 12.43 29.35 15.11
C ARG A 111 13.95 29.56 15.06
N VAL A 112 14.51 30.49 15.83
CA VAL A 112 15.97 30.78 15.80
C VAL A 112 16.77 29.65 16.44
N GLN A 113 16.26 29.08 17.52
CA GLN A 113 16.89 27.92 18.17
C GLN A 113 16.86 26.69 17.27
N TYR A 114 15.75 26.47 16.54
CA TYR A 114 15.64 25.42 15.53
C TYR A 114 16.70 25.57 14.42
N TYR A 115 16.87 26.78 13.86
CA TYR A 115 17.87 27.01 12.80
C TYR A 115 19.32 26.89 13.29
N ILE A 116 19.61 27.28 14.53
CA ILE A 116 20.94 27.10 15.12
C ILE A 116 21.26 25.61 15.30
N VAL A 117 20.30 24.82 15.79
CA VAL A 117 20.48 23.36 15.95
C VAL A 117 20.64 22.68 14.59
N MET A 118 19.81 23.03 13.60
CA MET A 118 19.93 22.47 12.25
C MET A 118 21.24 22.86 11.57
N GLY A 119 21.72 24.10 11.77
CA GLY A 119 23.03 24.54 11.28
C GLY A 119 24.19 23.78 11.90
N ALA A 120 24.14 23.52 13.21
CA ALA A 120 25.16 22.75 13.91
C ALA A 120 25.21 21.27 13.46
N VAL A 121 24.03 20.65 13.23
CA VAL A 121 23.94 19.28 12.71
C VAL A 121 24.47 19.19 11.28
N ALA A 122 24.12 20.15 10.41
CA ALA A 122 24.64 20.19 9.04
C ALA A 122 26.18 20.34 9.00
N ALA A 123 26.75 21.20 9.85
CA ALA A 123 28.20 21.36 9.97
C ALA A 123 28.90 20.08 10.46
N ALA A 124 28.30 19.38 11.43
CA ALA A 124 28.84 18.12 11.93
C ALA A 124 28.83 17.01 10.86
N VAL A 125 27.77 16.94 10.04
CA VAL A 125 27.68 16.00 8.91
C VAL A 125 28.70 16.33 7.83
N LEU A 126 28.87 17.61 7.47
CA LEU A 126 29.89 18.06 6.51
C LEU A 126 31.32 17.75 6.97
N LEU A 127 31.61 17.95 8.26
CA LEU A 127 32.92 17.60 8.82
C LEU A 127 33.16 16.09 8.85
N ALA A 128 32.11 15.29 9.05
CA ALA A 128 32.19 13.83 9.01
C ALA A 128 32.40 13.30 7.58
N THR A 129 31.78 13.91 6.57
CA THR A 129 31.93 13.50 5.16
C THR A 129 33.31 13.88 4.60
N LEU A 130 33.89 15.01 5.01
CA LEU A 130 35.25 15.39 4.61
C LEU A 130 36.33 14.46 5.20
N ARG A 131 36.07 13.79 6.33
CA ARG A 131 36.98 12.78 6.91
C ARG A 131 36.95 11.42 6.22
N TYR A 132 36.00 11.17 5.32
CA TYR A 132 35.76 9.87 4.68
C TYR A 132 35.87 9.91 3.15
N MET A 133 36.63 10.86 2.58
CA MET A 133 37.00 10.77 1.17
C MET A 133 38.19 9.80 0.96
N PRO A 134 38.07 8.77 0.12
CA PRO A 134 39.20 7.95 -0.30
C PRO A 134 40.17 8.76 -1.16
N GLY A 135 41.47 8.61 -0.91
CA GLY A 135 42.54 9.23 -1.71
C GLY A 135 42.45 8.86 -3.19
N GLY A 136 42.74 9.84 -4.05
CA GLY A 136 42.65 9.72 -5.50
C GLY A 136 43.58 8.65 -6.11
N PRO A 137 43.26 8.15 -7.32
CA PRO A 137 44.01 7.07 -7.94
C PRO A 137 45.37 7.55 -8.47
N GLY A 138 46.44 6.81 -8.11
CA GLY A 138 47.79 6.97 -8.67
C GLY A 138 47.90 6.40 -10.09
N PRO A 139 48.99 6.73 -10.83
CA PRO A 139 49.09 6.47 -12.25
C PRO A 139 49.35 4.99 -12.57
N ALA A 140 48.60 4.46 -13.54
CA ALA A 140 48.79 3.11 -14.07
C ALA A 140 49.94 3.07 -15.10
N ALA A 141 50.92 2.20 -14.86
CA ALA A 141 52.01 1.93 -15.78
C ALA A 141 51.58 0.98 -16.90
N SER A 142 51.92 1.35 -18.13
CA SER A 142 51.78 0.55 -19.35
C SER A 142 52.82 -0.57 -19.39
N ALA A 143 52.39 -1.80 -19.67
CA ALA A 143 53.28 -2.88 -20.10
C ALA A 143 52.62 -3.67 -21.23
N ALA A 144 53.10 -3.41 -22.45
CA ALA A 144 52.83 -4.21 -23.63
C ALA A 144 53.47 -5.60 -23.50
N ARG A 145 52.75 -6.65 -23.90
CA ARG A 145 53.38 -7.93 -24.27
C ARG A 145 52.58 -8.66 -25.35
N SER A 146 53.37 -9.30 -26.20
CA SER A 146 53.14 -9.78 -27.56
C SER A 146 52.39 -11.11 -27.68
N ARG A 147 51.74 -11.29 -28.83
CA ARG A 147 51.21 -12.57 -29.37
C ARG A 147 52.31 -13.63 -29.56
N PRO A 148 51.92 -14.90 -29.65
CA PRO A 148 52.24 -15.64 -30.86
C PRO A 148 51.03 -16.38 -31.47
N ALA A 149 51.22 -16.81 -32.72
CA ALA A 149 50.25 -17.47 -33.59
C ALA A 149 50.57 -18.97 -33.81
N ARG A 150 49.65 -19.66 -34.52
CA ARG A 150 49.63 -21.03 -35.10
C ARG A 150 48.89 -22.07 -34.25
N THR A 151 48.12 -23.03 -34.76
CA THR A 151 47.58 -23.46 -36.07
C THR A 151 46.57 -24.60 -35.77
N PRO A 152 45.55 -24.88 -36.60
CA PRO A 152 44.57 -25.95 -36.33
C PRO A 152 44.94 -27.29 -36.98
N VAL A 153 44.48 -28.40 -36.40
CA VAL A 153 44.49 -29.75 -36.99
C VAL A 153 43.06 -30.35 -36.88
N PRO A 154 42.54 -31.04 -37.92
CA PRO A 154 41.14 -31.48 -37.99
C PRO A 154 40.95 -32.97 -37.69
N THR A 155 39.69 -33.39 -37.45
CA THR A 155 38.98 -34.64 -37.90
C THR A 155 37.83 -35.00 -36.91
N PRO A 156 36.86 -35.88 -37.25
CA PRO A 156 35.97 -35.86 -38.42
C PRO A 156 34.47 -36.03 -38.07
N VAL A 157 33.65 -35.65 -39.06
CA VAL A 157 32.24 -35.98 -39.40
C VAL A 157 31.44 -36.91 -38.47
N GLY A 158 30.30 -36.37 -37.98
CA GLY A 158 29.11 -37.11 -37.58
C GLY A 158 27.87 -36.33 -38.02
N THR A 159 27.12 -36.86 -38.97
CA THR A 159 25.93 -36.24 -39.57
C THR A 159 24.75 -36.26 -38.62
N ALA A 160 24.33 -35.09 -38.16
CA ALA A 160 22.97 -34.83 -37.71
C ALA A 160 22.50 -33.54 -38.38
N ARG A 161 21.46 -33.63 -39.21
CA ARG A 161 20.75 -32.47 -39.75
C ARG A 161 20.02 -31.82 -38.58
N ALA A 162 20.68 -30.88 -37.92
CA ALA A 162 20.02 -29.82 -37.18
C ALA A 162 19.65 -28.75 -38.21
N GLU A 163 18.38 -28.42 -38.34
CA GLU A 163 17.95 -27.18 -38.99
C GLU A 163 18.48 -26.04 -38.11
N VAL A 164 19.62 -25.48 -38.51
CA VAL A 164 20.18 -24.27 -37.90
C VAL A 164 19.35 -23.11 -38.44
N ALA A 165 18.50 -22.54 -37.60
CA ALA A 165 17.86 -21.25 -37.91
C ALA A 165 18.97 -20.25 -38.27
N SER A 166 18.81 -19.53 -39.38
CA SER A 166 19.85 -18.61 -39.84
C SER A 166 20.00 -17.45 -38.84
N ALA A 167 21.17 -16.81 -38.79
CA ALA A 167 21.35 -15.60 -37.98
C ALA A 167 20.33 -14.49 -38.33
N ALA A 168 19.81 -14.51 -39.56
CA ALA A 168 18.73 -13.64 -40.00
C ALA A 168 17.37 -14.06 -39.42
N ASP A 169 17.09 -15.36 -39.27
CA ASP A 169 15.89 -15.87 -38.61
C ASP A 169 15.92 -15.59 -37.10
N GLU A 170 17.09 -15.69 -36.46
CA GLU A 170 17.27 -15.29 -35.06
C GLU A 170 17.14 -13.76 -34.87
N GLU A 171 17.69 -12.95 -35.78
CA GLU A 171 17.49 -11.51 -35.78
C GLU A 171 16.04 -11.13 -36.06
N GLU A 172 15.36 -11.85 -36.94
CA GLU A 172 13.95 -11.60 -37.28
C GLU A 172 13.02 -12.08 -36.18
N GLU A 173 13.34 -13.16 -35.48
CA GLU A 173 12.62 -13.64 -34.30
C GLU A 173 12.89 -12.75 -33.07
N GLU A 174 14.12 -12.23 -32.91
CA GLU A 174 14.43 -11.20 -31.91
C GLU A 174 13.75 -9.88 -32.25
N ARG A 175 13.71 -9.48 -33.52
CA ARG A 175 12.92 -8.32 -34.00
C ARG A 175 11.42 -8.57 -33.84
N ARG A 176 10.94 -9.81 -33.98
CA ARG A 176 9.54 -10.22 -33.73
C ARG A 176 9.22 -10.16 -32.24
N ARG A 177 10.10 -10.65 -31.36
CA ARG A 177 10.03 -10.48 -29.90
C ARG A 177 10.12 -9.02 -29.45
N LYS A 178 10.86 -8.18 -30.19
CA LYS A 178 10.89 -6.71 -29.99
C LYS A 178 9.69 -6.00 -30.62
N ARG A 179 9.04 -6.59 -31.64
CA ARG A 179 7.86 -6.04 -32.36
C ARG A 179 6.54 -6.41 -31.70
N GLU A 180 6.44 -7.58 -31.07
CA GLU A 180 5.38 -7.87 -30.11
C GLU A 180 5.50 -6.84 -29.00
N ALA A 181 4.63 -5.84 -29.03
CA ALA A 181 4.65 -4.77 -28.04
C ALA A 181 4.57 -5.42 -26.66
N ARG A 182 5.68 -5.39 -25.92
CA ARG A 182 5.76 -5.92 -24.57
C ARG A 182 4.67 -5.23 -23.77
N LEU A 183 3.68 -6.01 -23.32
CA LEU A 183 2.55 -5.47 -22.58
C LEU A 183 3.05 -4.92 -21.25
N VAL A 184 2.77 -3.65 -21.00
CA VAL A 184 3.16 -2.94 -19.77
C VAL A 184 1.91 -2.64 -18.94
N LEU A 185 1.98 -2.90 -17.65
CA LEU A 185 0.93 -2.64 -16.69
C LEU A 185 1.47 -1.85 -15.50
N PHE A 186 0.83 -0.73 -15.19
CA PHE A 186 1.06 0.01 -13.96
C PHE A 186 -0.18 -0.09 -13.07
N ASN A 187 0.00 -0.54 -11.84
CA ASN A 187 -1.09 -0.69 -10.88
C ASN A 187 -0.94 0.29 -9.73
N PHE A 188 -2.06 0.86 -9.30
CA PHE A 188 -2.21 1.73 -8.13
C PHE A 188 -3.32 1.18 -7.26
N GLY A 189 -3.25 1.37 -5.95
CA GLY A 189 -4.31 0.87 -5.09
C GLY A 189 -3.91 0.59 -3.66
N ASP A 190 -4.72 -0.25 -3.02
CA ASP A 190 -4.55 -0.68 -1.64
C ASP A 190 -4.21 -2.17 -1.52
N SER A 191 -4.60 -2.78 -0.40
CA SER A 191 -4.30 -4.18 -0.08
C SER A 191 -4.94 -5.19 -1.02
N ASN A 192 -6.01 -4.82 -1.74
CA ASN A 192 -6.64 -5.72 -2.72
C ASN A 192 -5.75 -5.99 -3.93
N SER A 193 -4.77 -5.13 -4.19
CA SER A 193 -3.86 -5.25 -5.33
C SER A 193 -2.37 -5.16 -4.94
N ASP A 194 -2.03 -5.00 -3.66
CA ASP A 194 -0.65 -5.00 -3.17
C ASP A 194 0.02 -6.39 -3.34
N THR A 195 1.17 -6.41 -4.01
CA THR A 195 1.95 -7.63 -4.29
C THR A 195 3.17 -7.80 -3.37
N GLY A 196 3.22 -7.09 -2.25
CA GLY A 196 4.27 -7.14 -1.23
C GLY A 196 4.98 -5.81 -0.96
N GLY A 197 4.43 -4.70 -1.43
CA GLY A 197 4.91 -3.34 -1.19
C GLY A 197 4.80 -2.93 0.28
N VAL A 198 3.68 -3.22 0.96
CA VAL A 198 3.56 -2.96 2.41
C VAL A 198 4.62 -3.73 3.21
N ALA A 199 4.90 -4.98 2.83
CA ALA A 199 5.89 -5.81 3.50
C ALA A 199 7.30 -5.20 3.38
N ALA A 200 7.63 -4.73 2.18
CA ALA A 200 8.92 -4.12 1.91
C ALA A 200 9.09 -2.78 2.66
N VAL A 201 8.07 -1.93 2.68
CA VAL A 201 8.20 -0.59 3.25
C VAL A 201 8.13 -0.56 4.78
N MET A 202 7.31 -1.44 5.36
CA MET A 202 7.18 -1.54 6.83
C MET A 202 8.24 -2.47 7.44
N GLY A 203 9.04 -3.17 6.62
CA GLY A 203 9.97 -4.19 7.10
C GLY A 203 9.28 -5.34 7.83
N ILE A 204 8.00 -5.60 7.50
CA ILE A 204 7.22 -6.67 8.13
C ILE A 204 7.40 -7.97 7.36
N ARG A 205 7.56 -9.06 8.11
CA ARG A 205 7.66 -10.39 7.55
C ARG A 205 6.27 -11.02 7.52
N ILE A 206 5.62 -10.95 6.36
CA ILE A 206 4.45 -11.79 6.09
C ILE A 206 4.92 -13.25 6.08
N ALA A 207 4.40 -14.02 7.02
CA ALA A 207 4.80 -15.40 7.31
C ALA A 207 3.76 -16.37 6.74
N PRO A 208 3.95 -17.70 6.80
CA PRO A 208 2.87 -18.65 6.55
C PRO A 208 1.71 -18.44 7.54
N PRO A 209 0.45 -18.67 7.15
CA PRO A 209 0.02 -19.47 6.00
C PRO A 209 -0.21 -18.73 4.67
N GLU A 210 0.18 -17.46 4.55
CA GLU A 210 0.00 -16.66 3.35
C GLU A 210 0.70 -17.28 2.13
N GLY A 211 0.05 -17.19 0.97
CA GLY A 211 0.54 -17.79 -0.28
C GLY A 211 0.44 -19.33 -0.38
N ARG A 212 -0.09 -20.04 0.63
CA ARG A 212 -0.13 -21.51 0.67
C ARG A 212 -0.83 -22.20 -0.52
N ALA A 213 -1.85 -21.56 -1.11
CA ALA A 213 -2.71 -22.15 -2.12
C ALA A 213 -2.08 -22.15 -3.51
N TYR A 214 -1.29 -21.11 -3.83
CA TYR A 214 -0.71 -20.94 -5.18
C TYR A 214 0.81 -20.84 -5.17
N PHE A 215 1.38 -19.91 -4.40
CA PHE A 215 2.82 -19.67 -4.39
C PHE A 215 3.57 -20.71 -3.55
N HIS A 216 2.87 -21.40 -2.65
CA HIS A 216 3.42 -22.34 -1.66
C HIS A 216 4.45 -21.71 -0.71
N HIS A 217 4.53 -20.38 -0.68
CA HIS A 217 5.28 -19.58 0.27
C HIS A 217 4.71 -18.15 0.33
N PRO A 218 4.95 -17.40 1.41
CA PRO A 218 4.54 -16.01 1.49
C PRO A 218 5.24 -15.15 0.43
N THR A 219 4.48 -14.31 -0.27
CA THR A 219 5.00 -13.37 -1.28
C THR A 219 4.89 -11.91 -0.86
N GLY A 220 4.13 -11.65 0.21
CA GLY A 220 3.78 -10.31 0.67
C GLY A 220 2.35 -9.88 0.30
N ARG A 221 1.61 -10.68 -0.47
CA ARG A 221 0.17 -10.50 -0.70
C ARG A 221 -0.61 -10.85 0.57
N LEU A 222 -1.67 -10.11 0.84
CA LEU A 222 -2.63 -10.41 1.91
C LEU A 222 -3.68 -11.40 1.40
N SER A 223 -3.24 -12.62 1.06
CA SER A 223 -4.07 -13.70 0.54
C SER A 223 -3.36 -15.04 0.72
N ASP A 224 -4.08 -16.15 0.61
CA ASP A 224 -3.47 -17.47 0.49
C ASP A 224 -2.91 -17.78 -0.90
N GLY A 225 -3.03 -16.87 -1.86
CA GLY A 225 -2.39 -16.98 -3.16
C GLY A 225 -2.38 -15.67 -3.93
N ARG A 226 -2.90 -15.72 -5.15
CA ARG A 226 -2.97 -14.59 -6.08
C ARG A 226 -4.05 -13.61 -5.71
N VAL A 227 -3.80 -12.34 -6.03
CA VAL A 227 -4.81 -11.26 -6.04
C VAL A 227 -5.34 -11.07 -7.47
N VAL A 228 -6.45 -10.33 -7.64
CA VAL A 228 -7.08 -10.09 -8.95
C VAL A 228 -6.08 -9.56 -9.99
N LEU A 229 -5.14 -8.71 -9.57
CA LEU A 229 -4.06 -8.18 -10.42
C LEU A 229 -3.19 -9.28 -11.05
N ASP A 230 -2.89 -10.36 -10.32
CA ASP A 230 -2.06 -11.45 -10.82
C ASP A 230 -2.77 -12.23 -11.92
N PHE A 231 -4.06 -12.48 -11.75
CA PHE A 231 -4.89 -13.12 -12.78
C PHE A 231 -5.03 -12.23 -14.02
N ILE A 232 -5.08 -10.90 -13.85
CA ILE A 232 -5.00 -9.95 -14.97
C ILE A 232 -3.67 -10.11 -15.71
N CYS A 233 -2.54 -10.13 -14.99
CA CYS A 233 -1.22 -10.36 -15.59
C CYS A 233 -1.15 -11.68 -16.36
N GLU A 234 -1.66 -12.77 -15.77
CA GLU A 234 -1.71 -14.11 -16.38
C GLU A 234 -2.58 -14.12 -17.64
N SER A 235 -3.75 -13.45 -17.63
CA SER A 235 -4.63 -13.35 -18.80
C SER A 235 -4.02 -12.59 -19.97
N LEU A 236 -3.08 -11.68 -19.68
CA LEU A 236 -2.32 -10.92 -20.66
C LEU A 236 -1.01 -11.63 -21.06
N GLY A 237 -0.72 -12.83 -20.53
CA GLY A 237 0.52 -13.55 -20.83
C GLY A 237 1.78 -12.86 -20.28
N THR A 238 1.63 -12.09 -19.20
CA THR A 238 2.74 -11.37 -18.56
C THR A 238 3.08 -11.97 -17.19
N HIS A 239 4.26 -11.67 -16.65
CA HIS A 239 4.61 -12.08 -15.29
C HIS A 239 3.92 -11.18 -14.25
N HIS A 240 3.76 -11.65 -13.02
CA HIS A 240 3.16 -10.85 -11.95
C HIS A 240 3.99 -9.60 -11.66
N LEU A 241 3.32 -8.50 -11.34
CA LEU A 241 3.98 -7.22 -11.10
C LEU A 241 4.77 -7.22 -9.79
N SER A 242 6.00 -6.68 -9.88
CA SER A 242 6.82 -6.40 -8.71
C SER A 242 6.38 -5.08 -8.05
N PRO A 243 6.31 -5.02 -6.72
CA PRO A 243 5.98 -3.78 -6.02
C PRO A 243 7.16 -2.80 -6.06
N PHE A 244 6.85 -1.52 -6.29
CA PHE A 244 7.86 -0.45 -6.43
C PHE A 244 8.82 -0.37 -5.25
N MET A 245 8.30 -0.59 -4.02
CA MET A 245 9.06 -0.48 -2.78
C MET A 245 9.95 -1.69 -2.46
N LYS A 246 9.93 -2.75 -3.29
CA LYS A 246 10.75 -3.95 -3.07
C LYS A 246 12.05 -3.85 -3.88
N PRO A 247 13.22 -3.74 -3.24
CA PRO A 247 14.48 -3.60 -3.97
C PRO A 247 15.04 -4.93 -4.49
N LEU A 248 14.86 -6.03 -3.74
CA LEU A 248 15.47 -7.33 -4.06
C LEU A 248 14.52 -8.22 -4.86
N GLY A 249 15.01 -8.74 -5.99
CA GLY A 249 14.28 -9.69 -6.84
C GLY A 249 13.13 -9.08 -7.63
N SER A 250 13.06 -7.75 -7.73
CA SER A 250 12.04 -7.06 -8.52
C SER A 250 12.37 -7.06 -10.00
N ASN A 251 11.34 -7.28 -10.81
CA ASN A 251 11.38 -7.19 -12.26
C ASN A 251 10.31 -6.17 -12.70
N PHE A 252 10.77 -5.07 -13.31
CA PHE A 252 9.90 -3.96 -13.75
C PHE A 252 9.70 -3.92 -15.27
N THR A 253 10.14 -4.95 -15.97
CA THR A 253 10.16 -4.97 -17.43
C THR A 253 8.77 -5.07 -18.08
N ASN A 254 7.73 -5.47 -17.35
CA ASN A 254 6.34 -5.40 -17.80
C ASN A 254 5.51 -4.40 -16.97
N GLY A 255 6.19 -3.45 -16.31
CA GLY A 255 5.58 -2.43 -15.47
C GLY A 255 5.75 -2.68 -13.97
N VAL A 256 5.00 -1.94 -13.16
CA VAL A 256 5.27 -1.77 -11.73
C VAL A 256 3.95 -1.68 -10.96
N ASN A 257 3.92 -2.30 -9.78
CA ASN A 257 2.82 -2.13 -8.83
C ASN A 257 3.18 -1.08 -7.75
N PHE A 258 2.42 0.00 -7.68
CA PHE A 258 2.55 1.07 -6.69
C PHE A 258 1.55 0.93 -5.53
N ALA A 259 0.65 -0.07 -5.58
CA ALA A 259 -0.30 -0.31 -4.51
C ALA A 259 0.39 -0.69 -3.21
N ILE A 260 -0.12 -0.14 -2.10
CA ILE A 260 0.35 -0.42 -0.75
C ILE A 260 -0.86 -0.70 0.15
N ALA A 261 -0.82 -1.79 0.91
CA ALA A 261 -1.89 -2.13 1.83
C ALA A 261 -2.21 -0.99 2.81
N GLY A 262 -3.50 -0.72 2.98
CA GLY A 262 -4.02 0.35 3.83
C GLY A 262 -4.12 1.72 3.17
N SER A 263 -3.63 1.91 1.93
CA SER A 263 -3.68 3.20 1.25
C SER A 263 -5.09 3.75 1.05
N THR A 264 -5.19 5.06 1.14
CA THR A 264 -6.39 5.86 0.87
C THR A 264 -6.24 6.65 -0.42
N ALA A 265 -7.35 6.97 -1.09
CA ALA A 265 -7.36 7.96 -2.16
C ALA A 265 -7.13 9.38 -1.61
N THR A 266 -7.60 9.66 -0.39
CA THR A 266 -7.42 10.96 0.28
C THR A 266 -5.95 11.20 0.67
N PRO A 267 -5.33 12.31 0.22
CA PRO A 267 -3.96 12.67 0.56
C PRO A 267 -3.72 12.87 2.05
N GLY A 268 -2.56 12.43 2.54
CA GLY A 268 -2.08 12.69 3.90
C GLY A 268 -2.79 11.88 5.00
N THR A 269 -3.88 11.17 4.69
CA THR A 269 -4.50 10.20 5.61
C THR A 269 -3.60 8.98 5.82
N THR A 270 -2.87 8.57 4.77
CA THR A 270 -1.91 7.46 4.82
C THR A 270 -0.60 7.87 4.16
N THR A 271 0.51 7.27 4.58
CA THR A 271 1.86 7.61 4.06
C THR A 271 1.99 7.34 2.56
N PHE A 272 1.24 6.37 2.04
CA PHE A 272 1.25 5.95 0.64
C PHE A 272 -0.11 6.15 0.00
N SER A 273 -0.77 7.27 0.29
CA SER A 273 -2.02 7.66 -0.36
C SER A 273 -1.86 7.74 -1.88
N LEU A 274 -2.97 7.71 -2.61
CA LEU A 274 -2.97 7.60 -4.08
C LEU A 274 -2.12 8.68 -4.77
N ASP A 275 -2.11 9.91 -4.25
CA ASP A 275 -1.28 10.99 -4.77
C ASP A 275 0.22 10.70 -4.68
N VAL A 276 0.66 10.05 -3.59
CA VAL A 276 2.04 9.58 -3.39
C VAL A 276 2.37 8.44 -4.35
N GLN A 277 1.44 7.50 -4.56
CA GLN A 277 1.65 6.42 -5.53
C GLN A 277 1.80 6.97 -6.96
N VAL A 278 1.04 8.00 -7.32
CA VAL A 278 1.21 8.72 -8.59
C VAL A 278 2.57 9.43 -8.67
N ASP A 279 3.05 10.04 -7.58
CA ASP A 279 4.41 10.62 -7.52
C ASP A 279 5.50 9.57 -7.74
N GLN A 280 5.35 8.39 -7.12
CA GLN A 280 6.26 7.26 -7.32
C GLN A 280 6.29 6.80 -8.78
N PHE A 281 5.14 6.75 -9.46
CA PHE A 281 5.08 6.45 -10.88
C PHE A 281 5.78 7.51 -11.73
N ILE A 282 5.53 8.80 -11.47
CA ILE A 282 6.17 9.90 -12.21
C ILE A 282 7.68 9.81 -12.06
N PHE A 283 8.16 9.62 -10.82
CA PHE A 283 9.58 9.41 -10.54
C PHE A 283 10.14 8.19 -11.29
N PHE A 284 9.46 7.05 -11.27
CA PHE A 284 9.89 5.85 -11.99
C PHE A 284 10.00 6.10 -13.51
N LYS A 285 9.01 6.79 -14.10
CA LYS A 285 9.01 7.13 -15.52
C LYS A 285 10.18 8.05 -15.88
N GLU A 286 10.40 9.11 -15.11
CA GLU A 286 11.53 10.02 -15.31
C GLU A 286 12.87 9.29 -15.22
N ARG A 287 12.99 8.32 -14.30
CA ARG A 287 14.21 7.52 -14.16
C ARG A 287 14.46 6.57 -15.32
N CYS A 288 13.40 6.01 -15.90
CA CYS A 288 13.51 5.26 -17.15
C CYS A 288 14.00 6.17 -18.29
N ASN A 289 13.39 7.35 -18.45
CA ASN A 289 13.73 8.29 -19.52
C ASN A 289 15.18 8.78 -19.44
N ASP A 290 15.66 9.13 -18.26
CA ASP A 290 17.04 9.58 -18.06
C ASP A 290 18.06 8.45 -18.26
N THR A 291 17.66 7.19 -18.02
CA THR A 291 18.48 6.01 -18.32
C THR A 291 18.61 5.83 -19.83
N ILE A 292 17.50 5.95 -20.57
CA ILE A 292 17.48 5.90 -22.03
C ILE A 292 18.31 7.04 -22.65
N GLN A 293 18.20 8.27 -22.13
CA GLN A 293 18.98 9.42 -22.61
C GLN A 293 20.50 9.23 -22.44
N ARG A 294 20.93 8.43 -21.46
CA ARG A 294 22.33 8.06 -21.25
C ARG A 294 22.79 6.88 -22.14
N GLY A 295 21.91 6.34 -22.98
CA GLY A 295 22.19 5.17 -23.81
C GLY A 295 22.16 3.85 -23.05
N GLU A 296 21.60 3.83 -21.83
CA GLU A 296 21.46 2.64 -21.00
C GLU A 296 20.08 1.99 -21.21
N SER A 297 19.97 0.69 -20.94
CA SER A 297 18.68 -0.01 -20.99
C SER A 297 17.83 0.34 -19.78
N ALA A 298 16.65 0.91 -20.02
CA ALA A 298 15.61 1.07 -19.00
C ALA A 298 14.66 -0.14 -18.98
N PRO A 299 13.97 -0.40 -17.85
CA PRO A 299 12.99 -1.48 -17.77
C PRO A 299 11.76 -1.23 -18.66
N VAL A 300 11.37 0.04 -18.84
CA VAL A 300 10.24 0.45 -19.69
C VAL A 300 10.68 1.64 -20.54
N ASP A 301 10.38 1.60 -21.83
CA ASP A 301 10.66 2.69 -22.78
C ASP A 301 9.43 3.57 -23.03
N GLU A 302 9.60 4.64 -23.81
CA GLU A 302 8.54 5.60 -24.11
C GLU A 302 7.32 4.92 -24.77
N ARG A 303 7.54 3.94 -25.67
CA ARG A 303 6.46 3.17 -26.30
C ARG A 303 5.72 2.32 -25.28
N GLY A 304 6.45 1.74 -24.32
CA GLY A 304 5.89 0.99 -23.18
C GLY A 304 4.97 1.86 -22.34
N PHE A 305 5.41 3.06 -21.94
CA PHE A 305 4.55 4.00 -21.20
C PHE A 305 3.31 4.43 -22.01
N GLN A 306 3.46 4.73 -23.30
CA GLN A 306 2.33 5.18 -24.14
C GLN A 306 1.27 4.10 -24.35
N ASN A 307 1.68 2.83 -24.44
CA ASN A 307 0.77 1.71 -24.70
C ASN A 307 0.32 0.97 -23.45
N ALA A 308 0.86 1.34 -22.28
CA ALA A 308 0.59 0.68 -21.01
C ALA A 308 -0.89 0.75 -20.61
N LEU A 309 -1.28 -0.26 -19.84
CA LEU A 309 -2.53 -0.28 -19.08
C LEU A 309 -2.27 0.28 -17.67
N TYR A 310 -3.19 1.11 -17.18
CA TYR A 310 -3.13 1.75 -15.87
C TYR A 310 -4.33 1.28 -15.04
N THR A 311 -4.10 0.40 -14.07
CA THR A 311 -5.15 -0.14 -13.19
C THR A 311 -5.19 0.59 -11.86
N MET A 312 -6.39 0.74 -11.28
CA MET A 312 -6.56 1.36 -9.97
C MET A 312 -7.66 0.66 -9.17
N ASP A 313 -7.33 0.18 -7.97
CA ASP A 313 -8.29 -0.39 -6.98
C ASP A 313 -8.06 0.31 -5.63
N ILE A 314 -8.85 1.34 -5.36
CA ILE A 314 -8.65 2.28 -4.24
C ILE A 314 -9.99 2.85 -3.76
N GLY A 315 -10.07 3.24 -2.50
CA GLY A 315 -11.24 3.89 -1.89
C GLY A 315 -11.91 3.06 -0.78
N HIS A 316 -11.56 1.78 -0.66
CA HIS A 316 -12.05 0.93 0.43
C HIS A 316 -11.67 1.45 1.80
N ASN A 317 -10.41 1.88 1.97
CA ASN A 317 -9.93 2.44 3.23
C ASN A 317 -10.56 3.80 3.54
N ASP A 318 -10.88 4.61 2.52
CA ASP A 318 -11.60 5.88 2.68
C ASP A 318 -13.04 5.65 3.19
N ILE A 319 -13.76 4.68 2.60
CA ILE A 319 -15.09 4.27 3.10
C ILE A 319 -14.97 3.76 4.54
N ASN A 320 -14.03 2.85 4.78
CA ASN A 320 -13.78 2.28 6.10
C ASN A 320 -13.53 3.38 7.16
N GLY A 321 -12.78 4.42 6.79
CA GLY A 321 -12.46 5.54 7.66
C GLY A 321 -13.65 6.40 8.09
N VAL A 322 -14.81 6.30 7.41
CA VAL A 322 -16.01 7.09 7.72
C VAL A 322 -17.15 6.28 8.33
N LEU A 323 -17.04 4.95 8.44
CA LEU A 323 -18.12 4.08 8.91
C LEU A 323 -18.56 4.31 10.37
N HIS A 324 -17.81 5.11 11.13
CA HIS A 324 -18.15 5.51 12.50
C HIS A 324 -19.06 6.75 12.58
N LEU A 325 -19.31 7.41 11.45
CA LEU A 325 -20.14 8.62 11.38
C LEU A 325 -21.60 8.27 11.14
N PRO A 326 -22.57 9.16 11.43
CA PRO A 326 -23.94 8.99 10.98
C PRO A 326 -24.03 8.85 9.45
N TYR A 327 -25.02 8.10 8.95
CA TYR A 327 -25.13 7.73 7.52
C TYR A 327 -25.03 8.94 6.56
N ASP A 328 -25.77 10.02 6.82
CA ASP A 328 -25.72 11.22 5.98
C ASP A 328 -24.33 11.89 5.98
N GLU A 329 -23.59 11.79 7.08
CA GLU A 329 -22.22 12.27 7.15
C GLU A 329 -21.28 11.40 6.32
N MET A 330 -21.46 10.07 6.36
CA MET A 330 -20.68 9.14 5.52
C MET A 330 -20.83 9.53 4.04
N LEU A 331 -22.06 9.75 3.57
CA LEU A 331 -22.34 10.12 2.18
C LEU A 331 -21.71 11.46 1.80
N ARG A 332 -21.72 12.45 2.71
CA ARG A 332 -21.08 13.76 2.47
C ARG A 332 -19.56 13.69 2.34
N LYS A 333 -18.92 12.64 2.86
CA LYS A 333 -17.45 12.46 2.77
C LYS A 333 -17.01 11.82 1.46
N LEU A 334 -17.91 11.21 0.68
CA LEU A 334 -17.54 10.50 -0.55
C LEU A 334 -17.08 11.41 -1.70
N PRO A 335 -17.74 12.54 -2.03
CA PRO A 335 -17.35 13.35 -3.19
C PRO A 335 -15.90 13.87 -3.16
N PRO A 336 -15.34 14.34 -2.03
CA PRO A 336 -13.93 14.68 -1.94
C PRO A 336 -12.97 13.52 -2.28
N VAL A 337 -13.32 12.29 -1.87
CA VAL A 337 -12.51 11.10 -2.18
C VAL A 337 -12.50 10.83 -3.69
N ILE A 338 -13.67 10.91 -4.33
CA ILE A 338 -13.81 10.75 -5.78
C ILE A 338 -13.03 11.83 -6.55
N ALA A 339 -13.00 13.06 -6.04
CA ALA A 339 -12.23 14.14 -6.65
C ALA A 339 -10.72 13.84 -6.68
N GLU A 340 -10.17 13.20 -5.64
CA GLU A 340 -8.75 12.83 -5.61
C GLU A 340 -8.43 11.67 -6.56
N ILE A 341 -9.35 10.71 -6.73
CA ILE A 341 -9.22 9.65 -7.76
C ILE A 341 -9.24 10.28 -9.16
N LYS A 342 -10.19 11.18 -9.43
CA LYS A 342 -10.28 11.92 -10.71
C LYS A 342 -8.98 12.66 -11.01
N LYS A 343 -8.45 13.39 -10.03
CA LYS A 343 -7.19 14.13 -10.12
C LYS A 343 -5.99 13.22 -10.35
N ALA A 344 -5.93 12.04 -9.72
CA ALA A 344 -4.89 11.05 -9.99
C ALA A 344 -4.89 10.61 -11.45
N ILE A 345 -6.06 10.31 -12.02
CA ILE A 345 -6.21 9.93 -13.44
C ILE A 345 -5.77 11.08 -14.36
N GLU A 346 -6.18 12.32 -14.08
CA GLU A 346 -5.76 13.50 -14.84
C GLU A 346 -4.24 13.71 -14.82
N ARG A 347 -3.60 13.50 -13.65
CA ARG A 347 -2.15 13.59 -13.50
C ARG A 347 -1.44 12.50 -14.31
N LEU A 348 -1.89 11.25 -14.23
CA LEU A 348 -1.36 10.15 -15.04
C LEU A 348 -1.54 10.43 -16.53
N HIS A 349 -2.70 10.94 -16.95
CA HIS A 349 -2.98 11.31 -18.33
C HIS A 349 -2.04 12.42 -18.84
N LYS A 350 -1.80 13.46 -18.02
CA LYS A 350 -0.81 14.51 -18.31
C LYS A 350 0.59 13.93 -18.48
N SER A 351 0.91 12.85 -17.76
CA SER A 351 2.15 12.10 -17.89
C SER A 351 2.17 11.07 -19.02
N GLY A 352 1.16 11.04 -19.89
CA GLY A 352 1.14 10.21 -21.10
C GLY A 352 0.29 8.94 -21.03
N ALA A 353 -0.35 8.63 -19.89
CA ALA A 353 -1.23 7.48 -19.76
C ALA A 353 -2.50 7.64 -20.63
N ARG A 354 -2.95 6.55 -21.27
CA ARG A 354 -4.11 6.56 -22.17
C ARG A 354 -5.14 5.47 -21.92
N LYS A 355 -4.78 4.36 -21.27
CA LYS A 355 -5.66 3.21 -21.05
C LYS A 355 -5.85 2.99 -19.56
N PHE A 356 -7.02 3.33 -19.04
CA PHE A 356 -7.35 3.27 -17.62
C PHE A 356 -8.38 2.17 -17.34
N TRP A 357 -8.13 1.40 -16.30
CA TRP A 357 -9.00 0.31 -15.84
C TRP A 357 -9.22 0.45 -14.34
N ILE A 358 -10.34 1.07 -14.00
CA ILE A 358 -10.61 1.58 -12.66
C ILE A 358 -11.65 0.68 -12.00
N HIS A 359 -11.28 0.07 -10.89
CA HIS A 359 -12.15 -0.77 -10.08
C HIS A 359 -12.97 0.10 -9.13
N GLY A 360 -14.28 -0.14 -9.08
CA GLY A 360 -15.09 0.34 -7.97
C GLY A 360 -14.79 -0.43 -6.68
N THR A 361 -15.40 0.00 -5.59
CA THR A 361 -15.34 -0.72 -4.32
C THR A 361 -16.24 -1.96 -4.34
N GLY A 362 -15.79 -3.06 -3.74
CA GLY A 362 -16.59 -4.25 -3.38
C GLY A 362 -17.66 -4.04 -2.30
N ALA A 363 -18.39 -5.11 -2.00
CA ALA A 363 -19.45 -5.14 -0.98
C ALA A 363 -18.90 -5.28 0.45
N LEU A 364 -18.51 -4.15 1.07
CA LEU A 364 -17.87 -4.14 2.40
C LEU A 364 -18.78 -4.62 3.53
N GLY A 365 -20.09 -4.45 3.38
CA GLY A 365 -21.07 -4.95 4.37
C GLY A 365 -21.08 -6.47 4.49
N CYS A 366 -20.51 -7.18 3.51
CA CYS A 366 -20.39 -8.64 3.52
C CYS A 366 -19.08 -9.15 4.12
N MET A 367 -18.17 -8.27 4.55
CA MET A 367 -16.87 -8.70 5.09
C MET A 367 -17.05 -9.31 6.49
N PRO A 368 -16.44 -10.48 6.78
CA PRO A 368 -16.52 -11.07 8.12
C PRO A 368 -15.97 -10.13 9.21
N GLN A 369 -14.98 -9.28 8.89
CA GLN A 369 -14.51 -8.24 9.80
C GLN A 369 -15.64 -7.32 10.27
N LYS A 370 -16.55 -6.91 9.37
CA LYS A 370 -17.65 -6.00 9.71
C LYS A 370 -18.76 -6.73 10.44
N LEU A 371 -19.03 -7.95 10.02
CA LEU A 371 -20.09 -8.78 10.59
C LEU A 371 -19.77 -9.29 11.99
N ALA A 372 -18.49 -9.44 12.34
CA ALA A 372 -18.08 -9.87 13.68
C ALA A 372 -18.08 -8.76 14.73
N MET A 373 -18.30 -7.50 14.36
CA MET A 373 -18.36 -6.40 15.33
C MET A 373 -19.68 -6.42 16.11
N PRO A 374 -19.68 -6.03 17.40
CA PRO A 374 -20.90 -5.88 18.18
C PRO A 374 -21.88 -4.92 17.49
N ARG A 375 -23.16 -5.27 17.53
CA ARG A 375 -24.28 -4.49 17.01
C ARG A 375 -25.49 -4.66 17.90
N ASP A 376 -26.37 -3.67 17.89
CA ASP A 376 -27.56 -3.65 18.75
C ASP A 376 -28.56 -4.74 18.33
N ASP A 377 -28.77 -4.91 17.03
CA ASP A 377 -29.59 -5.96 16.44
C ASP A 377 -29.14 -6.31 15.01
N ASP A 378 -29.80 -7.30 14.39
CA ASP A 378 -29.56 -7.76 13.03
C ASP A 378 -30.46 -7.07 11.97
N SER A 379 -31.13 -5.96 12.31
CA SER A 379 -32.10 -5.30 11.41
C SER A 379 -31.46 -4.67 10.15
N ASP A 380 -30.15 -4.38 10.18
CA ASP A 380 -29.39 -3.89 9.01
C ASP A 380 -28.95 -5.01 8.06
N LEU A 381 -29.14 -6.29 8.43
CA LEU A 381 -28.74 -7.40 7.57
C LEU A 381 -29.72 -7.58 6.40
N ASP A 382 -29.20 -7.68 5.18
CA ASP A 382 -29.97 -8.10 4.02
C ASP A 382 -30.26 -9.62 4.04
N GLU A 383 -31.00 -10.10 3.04
CA GLU A 383 -31.38 -11.52 2.90
C GLU A 383 -30.17 -12.47 2.74
N HIS A 384 -28.97 -11.95 2.51
CA HIS A 384 -27.74 -12.72 2.42
C HIS A 384 -26.83 -12.54 3.64
N GLY A 385 -27.28 -11.81 4.66
CA GLY A 385 -26.56 -11.59 5.91
C GLY A 385 -25.47 -10.50 5.82
N CYS A 386 -25.52 -9.61 4.83
CA CYS A 386 -24.62 -8.47 4.73
C CYS A 386 -25.23 -7.19 5.30
N LEU A 387 -24.39 -6.30 5.84
CA LEU A 387 -24.81 -4.99 6.35
C LEU A 387 -25.23 -4.05 5.20
N SER A 388 -26.54 -3.81 5.10
CA SER A 388 -27.18 -3.03 4.05
C SER A 388 -26.69 -1.58 4.04
N THR A 389 -26.56 -0.97 5.22
CA THR A 389 -26.11 0.42 5.37
C THR A 389 -24.71 0.61 4.78
N ILE A 390 -23.76 -0.25 5.13
CA ILE A 390 -22.39 -0.19 4.59
C ILE A 390 -22.39 -0.45 3.08
N ASN A 391 -23.15 -1.44 2.61
CA ASN A 391 -23.26 -1.75 1.19
C ASN A 391 -23.86 -0.59 0.39
N ASN A 392 -24.81 0.17 0.95
CA ASN A 392 -25.38 1.35 0.31
C ASN A 392 -24.38 2.51 0.19
N VAL A 393 -23.48 2.69 1.17
CA VAL A 393 -22.35 3.62 1.05
C VAL A 393 -21.41 3.22 -0.09
N CYS A 394 -21.09 1.92 -0.22
CA CYS A 394 -20.26 1.40 -1.31
C CYS A 394 -20.91 1.61 -2.68
N LYS A 395 -22.22 1.33 -2.80
CA LYS A 395 -23.00 1.60 -4.02
C LYS A 395 -22.95 3.10 -4.37
N LYS A 396 -23.16 3.98 -3.40
CA LYS A 396 -23.12 5.43 -3.63
C LYS A 396 -21.72 5.90 -4.07
N PHE A 397 -20.66 5.39 -3.44
CA PHE A 397 -19.29 5.64 -3.87
C PHE A 397 -19.06 5.23 -5.33
N ASN A 398 -19.49 4.02 -5.70
CA ASN A 398 -19.33 3.48 -7.05
C ASN A 398 -20.14 4.27 -8.09
N THR A 399 -21.35 4.73 -7.75
CA THR A 399 -22.13 5.63 -8.62
C THR A 399 -21.37 6.92 -8.90
N LEU A 400 -20.88 7.59 -7.84
CA LEU A 400 -20.12 8.83 -7.98
C LEU A 400 -18.81 8.63 -8.77
N LEU A 401 -18.12 7.50 -8.54
CA LEU A 401 -16.93 7.16 -9.30
C LEU A 401 -17.25 6.95 -10.78
N SER A 402 -18.30 6.17 -11.10
CA SER A 402 -18.71 5.95 -12.49
C SER A 402 -19.05 7.26 -13.21
N GLU A 403 -19.81 8.14 -12.55
CA GLU A 403 -20.15 9.48 -13.06
C GLU A 403 -18.90 10.33 -13.33
N ALA A 404 -17.94 10.36 -12.38
CA ALA A 404 -16.68 11.07 -12.56
C ALA A 404 -15.84 10.50 -13.73
N LEU A 405 -15.88 9.18 -13.93
CA LEU A 405 -15.20 8.54 -15.06
C LEU A 405 -15.90 8.83 -16.39
N ASP A 406 -17.22 8.98 -16.41
CA ASP A 406 -17.97 9.45 -17.59
C ASP A 406 -17.56 10.88 -17.98
N GLU A 407 -17.42 11.78 -17.00
CA GLU A 407 -16.88 13.12 -17.26
C GLU A 407 -15.46 13.06 -17.84
N LEU A 408 -14.59 12.21 -17.29
CA LEU A 408 -13.22 12.06 -17.79
C LEU A 408 -13.16 11.47 -19.19
N ARG A 409 -14.08 10.59 -19.58
CA ARG A 409 -14.19 10.10 -20.98
C ARG A 409 -14.51 11.25 -21.95
N LEU A 410 -15.29 12.23 -21.50
CA LEU A 410 -15.63 13.40 -22.31
C LEU A 410 -14.46 14.38 -22.42
N THR A 411 -13.68 14.58 -21.36
CA THR A 411 -12.61 15.60 -21.31
C THR A 411 -11.24 15.07 -21.75
N LEU A 412 -10.87 13.84 -21.35
CA LEU A 412 -9.59 13.23 -21.67
C LEU A 412 -9.64 12.52 -23.03
N LYS A 413 -9.61 13.32 -24.11
CA LYS A 413 -9.61 12.81 -25.48
C LYS A 413 -8.44 11.86 -25.73
N LYS A 414 -8.62 10.90 -26.64
CA LYS A 414 -7.65 9.85 -26.98
C LYS A 414 -7.32 8.89 -25.82
N SER A 415 -8.15 8.87 -24.79
CA SER A 415 -8.05 7.90 -23.69
C SER A 415 -9.19 6.91 -23.73
N THR A 416 -8.91 5.67 -23.32
CA THR A 416 -9.93 4.69 -22.96
C THR A 416 -9.95 4.59 -21.45
N ILE A 417 -11.12 4.81 -20.85
CA ILE A 417 -11.32 4.71 -19.41
C ILE A 417 -12.45 3.71 -19.18
N VAL A 418 -12.16 2.65 -18.43
CA VAL A 418 -13.12 1.59 -18.11
C VAL A 418 -13.35 1.58 -16.61
N PHE A 419 -14.61 1.65 -16.20
CA PHE A 419 -15.04 1.38 -14.84
C PHE A 419 -15.41 -0.10 -14.73
N VAL A 420 -15.05 -0.74 -13.61
CA VAL A 420 -15.42 -2.13 -13.32
C VAL A 420 -16.24 -2.18 -12.04
N ASP A 421 -17.46 -2.70 -12.14
CA ASP A 421 -18.38 -2.85 -11.02
C ASP A 421 -17.99 -4.03 -10.12
N MET A 422 -16.97 -3.81 -9.28
CA MET A 422 -16.52 -4.79 -8.30
C MET A 422 -17.55 -5.07 -7.21
N PHE A 423 -18.49 -4.15 -6.95
CA PHE A 423 -19.56 -4.37 -5.97
C PHE A 423 -20.44 -5.52 -6.44
N ALA A 424 -20.94 -5.45 -7.67
CA ALA A 424 -21.80 -6.49 -8.23
C ALA A 424 -21.10 -7.86 -8.26
N ILE A 425 -19.81 -7.90 -8.65
CA ILE A 425 -19.03 -9.15 -8.68
C ILE A 425 -18.83 -9.73 -7.27
N LYS A 426 -18.39 -8.91 -6.31
CA LYS A 426 -18.08 -9.38 -4.95
C LYS A 426 -19.34 -9.71 -4.15
N TYR A 427 -20.45 -9.00 -4.37
CA TYR A 427 -21.74 -9.32 -3.76
C TYR A 427 -22.32 -10.63 -4.32
N ASP A 428 -22.20 -10.88 -5.63
CA ASP A 428 -22.67 -12.11 -6.27
C ASP A 428 -21.98 -13.37 -5.71
N LEU A 429 -20.71 -13.27 -5.32
CA LEU A 429 -20.02 -14.37 -4.62
C LEU A 429 -20.73 -14.78 -3.33
N VAL A 430 -21.29 -13.82 -2.59
CA VAL A 430 -22.02 -14.06 -1.34
C VAL A 430 -23.43 -14.53 -1.63
N ALA A 431 -24.18 -13.75 -2.42
CA ALA A 431 -25.57 -14.02 -2.77
C ALA A 431 -25.75 -15.40 -3.45
N ASN A 432 -24.82 -15.76 -4.32
CA ASN A 432 -24.88 -16.98 -5.14
C ASN A 432 -23.77 -17.99 -4.79
N HIS A 433 -23.28 -17.97 -3.54
CA HIS A 433 -22.13 -18.74 -3.09
C HIS A 433 -22.15 -20.24 -3.45
N LYS A 434 -23.32 -20.88 -3.40
CA LYS A 434 -23.49 -22.30 -3.75
C LYS A 434 -23.11 -22.60 -5.21
N LYS A 435 -23.36 -21.66 -6.14
CA LYS A 435 -22.97 -21.78 -7.55
C LYS A 435 -21.45 -21.91 -7.73
N TYR A 436 -20.70 -21.33 -6.79
CA TYR A 436 -19.24 -21.33 -6.79
C TYR A 436 -18.64 -22.50 -6.00
N GLY A 437 -19.48 -23.35 -5.40
CA GLY A 437 -19.06 -24.43 -4.51
C GLY A 437 -18.53 -23.91 -3.18
N ILE A 438 -19.02 -22.76 -2.72
CA ILE A 438 -18.65 -22.14 -1.44
C ILE A 438 -19.76 -22.46 -0.45
N GLU A 439 -19.42 -23.06 0.70
CA GLU A 439 -20.41 -23.43 1.71
C GLU A 439 -20.69 -22.29 2.70
N LYS A 440 -19.64 -21.57 3.11
CA LYS A 440 -19.69 -20.57 4.20
C LYS A 440 -19.26 -19.20 3.65
N PRO A 441 -20.16 -18.45 3.00
CA PRO A 441 -19.79 -17.22 2.28
C PRO A 441 -19.31 -16.09 3.21
N LEU A 442 -19.77 -16.06 4.46
CA LEU A 442 -19.47 -15.01 5.43
C LEU A 442 -18.46 -15.46 6.50
N MET A 443 -17.83 -16.63 6.35
CA MET A 443 -16.80 -17.11 7.28
C MET A 443 -15.42 -16.89 6.67
N THR A 444 -14.42 -16.54 7.49
CA THR A 444 -13.02 -16.50 7.08
C THR A 444 -12.42 -17.89 7.00
N CYS A 445 -11.50 -18.11 6.06
CA CYS A 445 -10.69 -19.33 6.04
C CYS A 445 -9.65 -19.33 7.17
N CYS A 446 -9.06 -18.18 7.47
CA CYS A 446 -7.97 -18.03 8.42
C CYS A 446 -8.32 -16.97 9.46
N GLY A 447 -8.51 -17.38 10.71
CA GLY A 447 -8.97 -16.45 11.74
C GLY A 447 -9.22 -17.10 13.10
N HIS A 448 -9.96 -16.40 13.95
CA HIS A 448 -10.19 -16.76 15.36
C HIS A 448 -11.65 -16.56 15.75
N GLY A 449 -12.07 -17.15 16.86
CA GLY A 449 -13.44 -17.01 17.39
C GLY A 449 -14.44 -18.05 16.85
N GLY A 450 -14.11 -18.77 15.79
CA GLY A 450 -14.97 -19.83 15.25
C GLY A 450 -16.24 -19.32 14.54
N PRO A 451 -17.17 -20.20 14.15
CA PRO A 451 -18.39 -19.82 13.45
C PRO A 451 -19.24 -18.80 14.24
N PRO A 452 -20.00 -17.93 13.57
CA PRO A 452 -20.28 -17.95 12.13
C PRO A 452 -19.24 -17.23 11.26
N TYR A 453 -18.46 -16.30 11.81
CA TYR A 453 -17.59 -15.43 11.01
C TYR A 453 -16.11 -15.81 11.07
N ASN A 454 -15.67 -16.45 12.16
CA ASN A 454 -14.27 -16.79 12.43
C ASN A 454 -13.33 -15.58 12.34
N TYR A 455 -13.76 -14.45 12.92
CA TYR A 455 -12.96 -13.24 12.97
C TYR A 455 -12.88 -12.70 14.40
N ASP A 456 -11.66 -12.35 14.84
CA ASP A 456 -11.40 -11.60 16.07
C ASP A 456 -10.51 -10.40 15.70
N PRO A 457 -10.93 -9.15 15.99
CA PRO A 457 -10.13 -7.96 15.65
C PRO A 457 -8.78 -7.88 16.39
N LYS A 458 -8.54 -8.70 17.42
CA LYS A 458 -7.30 -8.68 18.21
C LYS A 458 -6.26 -9.67 17.70
N GLU A 459 -6.65 -10.61 16.85
CA GLU A 459 -5.81 -11.74 16.46
C GLU A 459 -5.64 -11.82 14.94
N SER A 460 -4.39 -11.91 14.48
CA SER A 460 -4.07 -11.97 13.05
C SER A 460 -4.03 -13.41 12.52
N CYS A 461 -4.26 -13.61 11.22
CA CYS A 461 -4.06 -14.89 10.53
C CYS A 461 -2.61 -15.41 10.59
N MET A 462 -1.64 -14.63 11.10
CA MET A 462 -0.24 -15.06 11.23
C MET A 462 0.10 -15.69 12.59
N THR A 463 -0.84 -15.76 13.55
CA THR A 463 -0.61 -16.40 14.86
C THR A 463 -0.64 -17.93 14.76
N SER A 464 -0.11 -18.63 15.77
CA SER A 464 -0.07 -20.11 15.77
C SER A 464 -1.43 -20.75 15.99
N ASP A 465 -2.28 -20.14 16.83
CA ASP A 465 -3.45 -20.79 17.44
C ASP A 465 -4.76 -20.53 16.68
N LYS A 466 -4.64 -20.04 15.43
CA LYS A 466 -5.76 -19.74 14.55
C LYS A 466 -6.50 -20.99 14.07
N TYR A 467 -7.79 -20.80 13.78
CA TYR A 467 -8.48 -21.68 12.85
C TYR A 467 -7.98 -21.41 11.43
N LEU A 468 -7.65 -22.48 10.72
CA LEU A 468 -7.23 -22.43 9.33
C LEU A 468 -7.99 -23.49 8.54
N CYS A 469 -8.71 -23.06 7.50
CA CYS A 469 -9.47 -23.97 6.65
C CYS A 469 -8.55 -24.96 5.91
N LYS A 470 -9.09 -26.12 5.52
CA LYS A 470 -8.28 -27.14 4.84
C LYS A 470 -7.89 -26.67 3.44
N LEU A 471 -6.71 -27.09 2.97
CA LEU A 471 -6.28 -26.77 1.62
C LEU A 471 -7.27 -27.40 0.61
N GLY A 472 -7.76 -26.58 -0.33
CA GLY A 472 -8.76 -26.98 -1.31
C GLY A 472 -10.21 -26.67 -0.93
N GLU A 473 -10.50 -26.35 0.34
CA GLU A 473 -11.81 -25.80 0.70
C GLU A 473 -11.98 -24.38 0.13
N LYS A 474 -13.17 -24.08 -0.39
CA LYS A 474 -13.46 -22.79 -1.00
C LYS A 474 -14.11 -21.85 -0.01
N PHE A 475 -13.41 -20.75 0.29
CA PHE A 475 -13.89 -19.64 1.11
C PHE A 475 -13.80 -18.35 0.31
N ILE A 476 -14.71 -17.41 0.55
CA ILE A 476 -14.61 -16.06 -0.05
C ILE A 476 -13.48 -15.30 0.63
N SER A 477 -13.57 -15.18 1.96
CA SER A 477 -12.65 -14.38 2.75
C SER A 477 -11.46 -15.22 3.25
N TRP A 478 -10.26 -14.69 3.07
CA TRP A 478 -9.03 -15.22 3.65
C TRP A 478 -8.97 -14.91 5.16
N ASP A 479 -8.96 -13.63 5.53
CA ASP A 479 -8.63 -13.15 6.89
C ASP A 479 -9.70 -12.23 7.51
N GLY A 480 -10.86 -12.09 6.86
CA GLY A 480 -11.94 -11.20 7.26
C GLY A 480 -12.03 -9.92 6.44
N VAL A 481 -11.00 -9.59 5.69
CA VAL A 481 -10.94 -8.41 4.80
C VAL A 481 -10.62 -8.84 3.38
N HIS A 482 -9.56 -9.61 3.21
CA HIS A 482 -9.03 -9.99 1.90
C HIS A 482 -9.64 -11.30 1.41
N PHE A 483 -9.53 -11.53 0.10
CA PHE A 483 -10.08 -12.70 -0.57
C PHE A 483 -9.03 -13.81 -0.72
N THR A 484 -9.50 -15.06 -0.74
CA THR A 484 -8.66 -16.23 -1.07
C THR A 484 -8.25 -16.24 -2.54
N ASP A 485 -7.25 -17.04 -2.92
CA ASP A 485 -6.87 -17.30 -4.33
C ASP A 485 -8.08 -17.74 -5.16
N ALA A 486 -8.89 -18.65 -4.59
CA ALA A 486 -10.08 -19.17 -5.26
C ALA A 486 -11.12 -18.08 -5.53
N ALA A 487 -11.39 -17.23 -4.53
CA ALA A 487 -12.32 -16.11 -4.68
C ALA A 487 -11.79 -15.05 -5.64
N ASN A 488 -10.51 -14.69 -5.54
CA ASN A 488 -9.85 -13.76 -6.47
C ASN A 488 -9.88 -14.28 -7.91
N GLY A 489 -9.71 -15.58 -8.12
CA GLY A 489 -9.82 -16.19 -9.46
C GLY A 489 -11.22 -16.07 -10.05
N ILE A 490 -12.26 -16.28 -9.23
CA ILE A 490 -13.65 -16.07 -9.68
C ILE A 490 -13.88 -14.59 -10.00
N VAL A 491 -13.48 -13.67 -9.10
CA VAL A 491 -13.60 -12.23 -9.34
C VAL A 491 -12.89 -11.84 -10.64
N ALA A 492 -11.65 -12.26 -10.83
CA ALA A 492 -10.87 -11.97 -12.03
C ALA A 492 -11.56 -12.50 -13.29
N SER A 493 -12.15 -13.70 -13.27
CA SER A 493 -12.91 -14.23 -14.41
C SER A 493 -14.08 -13.32 -14.81
N LYS A 494 -14.76 -12.72 -13.82
CA LYS A 494 -15.87 -11.77 -14.05
C LYS A 494 -15.36 -10.42 -14.56
N VAL A 495 -14.26 -9.90 -14.01
CA VAL A 495 -13.60 -8.68 -14.49
C VAL A 495 -13.18 -8.82 -15.96
N LEU A 496 -12.60 -9.97 -16.32
CA LEU A 496 -12.10 -10.24 -17.68
C LEU A 496 -13.23 -10.52 -18.70
N SER A 497 -14.42 -10.89 -18.24
CA SER A 497 -15.56 -11.20 -19.12
C SER A 497 -16.05 -10.01 -19.94
N GLY A 498 -15.92 -8.77 -19.42
CA GLY A 498 -16.50 -7.57 -20.02
C GLY A 498 -17.90 -7.21 -19.51
N GLU A 499 -18.60 -8.11 -18.83
CA GLU A 499 -20.02 -7.94 -18.47
C GLU A 499 -20.27 -6.85 -17.44
N TYR A 500 -19.33 -6.66 -16.52
CA TYR A 500 -19.39 -5.71 -15.40
C TYR A 500 -18.63 -4.41 -15.70
N ASN A 501 -18.26 -4.19 -16.96
CA ASN A 501 -17.43 -3.08 -17.37
C ASN A 501 -18.29 -1.98 -18.01
N ILE A 502 -17.94 -0.73 -17.72
CA ILE A 502 -18.55 0.45 -18.32
C ILE A 502 -17.43 1.27 -18.98
N PRO A 503 -17.40 1.40 -20.31
CA PRO A 503 -18.24 0.68 -21.28
C PRO A 503 -17.99 -0.84 -21.27
N ARG A 504 -18.92 -1.63 -21.82
CA ARG A 504 -18.81 -3.10 -21.89
C ARG A 504 -17.74 -3.52 -22.89
N VAL A 505 -16.50 -3.57 -22.43
CA VAL A 505 -15.33 -3.97 -23.21
C VAL A 505 -14.52 -5.03 -22.47
N LYS A 506 -13.88 -5.93 -23.23
CA LYS A 506 -12.96 -6.92 -22.68
C LYS A 506 -11.58 -6.32 -22.51
N LEU A 507 -10.85 -6.72 -21.47
CA LEU A 507 -9.51 -6.17 -21.23
C LEU A 507 -8.56 -6.37 -22.42
N ALA A 508 -8.60 -7.55 -23.04
CA ALA A 508 -7.75 -7.89 -24.19
C ALA A 508 -7.94 -6.93 -25.39
N SER A 509 -9.12 -6.32 -25.56
CA SER A 509 -9.35 -5.40 -26.68
C SER A 509 -8.59 -4.07 -26.51
N LEU A 510 -8.24 -3.69 -25.28
CA LEU A 510 -7.41 -2.50 -25.03
C LEU A 510 -5.93 -2.73 -25.40
N MET A 511 -5.48 -3.98 -25.43
CA MET A 511 -4.08 -4.31 -25.69
C MET A 511 -3.79 -4.55 -27.18
N ASN A 512 -4.80 -4.96 -27.95
CA ASN A 512 -4.67 -5.33 -29.37
C ASN A 512 -4.78 -4.16 -30.36
N THR A 513 -4.80 -2.90 -29.91
CA THR A 513 -4.93 -1.72 -30.79
C THR A 513 -3.66 -1.35 -31.56
N ALA A 514 -2.67 -2.25 -31.62
CA ALA A 514 -1.42 -2.08 -32.37
C ALA A 514 -1.47 -2.70 -33.78
N LYS A 515 -2.66 -2.89 -34.38
CA LYS A 515 -2.76 -3.02 -35.83
C LYS A 515 -2.85 -1.60 -36.39
N SER A 516 -1.74 -1.17 -36.98
CA SER A 516 -1.55 0.05 -37.73
C SER A 516 -2.62 0.24 -38.79
N ASP A 517 -3.30 1.39 -38.75
CA ASP A 517 -3.77 2.04 -39.97
C ASP A 517 -2.52 2.62 -40.65
N ASP A 518 -1.87 1.81 -41.48
CA ASP A 518 -0.87 2.22 -42.47
C ASP A 518 -1.36 1.81 -43.87
#